data_AF-A0A1Z9JJG0-F1
#
_entry.id   AF-A0A1Z9JJG0-F1
#
_cell.length_a   1.000
_cell.length_b   1.000
_cell.length_c   1.000
_cell.angle_alpha   90.00
_cell.angle_beta   90.00
_cell.angle_gamma   90.00
#
_symmetry.space_group_name_H-M   'P 1'
#
loop_
_entity.id
_entity.type
_entity.pdbx_description
1 polymer ?
#
loop_
_entity_poly.entity_id
_entity_poly.type
_entity_poly.pdbx_seq_one_letter_code
_entity_poly.pdbx_strand_id
1 'polypeptide(L)'
;MNPIGIRSCYDEGKCIAGTLCFDCRRMNDVEVRVARIFNTCGLRMFVDEGRVVGDFNVQVLRGQLLTLYVDGSQTRSFCFVSDLIEGLIRLLDRDHTGPVNLGNPSEFTICALADLVRERINPQLPLIEHPLPQDDPLQRRPSIDLAMQPLDWRPTVSLEQGLAPTIDSFRKVLALEESVGA
;
A
#
# COMPACT_ATOMS: atom_id res chain seq x y z
N MET A 1 -8.08 -2.96 -18.90
CA MET A 1 -7.89 -4.19 -18.10
C MET A 1 -7.35 -5.25 -19.05
N ASN A 2 -6.26 -5.94 -18.69
CA ASN A 2 -5.66 -6.99 -19.51
C ASN A 2 -5.95 -8.36 -18.87
N PRO A 3 -6.95 -9.11 -19.34
CA PRO A 3 -7.42 -10.34 -18.68
C PRO A 3 -6.44 -11.51 -18.78
N ILE A 4 -5.39 -11.40 -19.61
CA ILE A 4 -4.38 -12.45 -19.83
C ILE A 4 -2.96 -12.02 -19.40
N GLY A 5 -2.82 -10.83 -18.81
CA GLY A 5 -1.53 -10.32 -18.34
C GLY A 5 -1.03 -11.07 -17.11
N ILE A 6 0.26 -10.92 -16.79
CA ILE A 6 0.90 -11.59 -15.64
C ILE A 6 0.25 -11.26 -14.28
N ARG A 7 -0.48 -10.14 -14.20
CA ARG A 7 -1.21 -9.68 -13.02
C ARG A 7 -2.67 -10.14 -12.98
N SER A 8 -3.17 -10.76 -14.05
CA SER A 8 -4.61 -11.05 -14.20
C SER A 8 -5.13 -12.02 -13.15
N CYS A 9 -4.30 -12.96 -12.67
CA CYS A 9 -4.68 -13.88 -11.60
C CYS A 9 -5.14 -13.16 -10.34
N TYR A 10 -4.52 -12.02 -10.00
CA TYR A 10 -4.92 -11.18 -8.88
C TYR A 10 -6.08 -10.25 -9.26
N ASP A 11 -5.95 -9.54 -10.38
CA ASP A 11 -6.90 -8.49 -10.78
C ASP A 11 -8.30 -9.08 -11.06
N GLU A 12 -8.36 -10.13 -11.87
CA GLU A 12 -9.60 -10.85 -12.18
C GLU A 12 -10.12 -11.61 -10.95
N GLY A 13 -9.22 -12.20 -10.17
CA GLY A 13 -9.57 -12.92 -8.94
C GLY A 13 -10.27 -12.03 -7.92
N LYS A 14 -9.82 -10.78 -7.74
CA LYS A 14 -10.50 -9.81 -6.87
C LYS A 14 -11.79 -9.28 -7.49
N CYS A 15 -11.82 -9.11 -8.81
CA CYS A 15 -13.02 -8.68 -9.53
C CYS A 15 -14.16 -9.70 -9.36
N ILE A 16 -13.92 -10.98 -9.64
CA ILE A 16 -14.92 -12.04 -9.53
C ILE A 16 -15.37 -12.26 -8.08
N ALA A 17 -14.46 -12.13 -7.10
CA ALA A 17 -14.84 -12.20 -5.69
C ALA A 17 -15.88 -11.13 -5.32
N GLY A 18 -15.74 -9.91 -5.86
CA GLY A 18 -16.74 -8.86 -5.70
C GLY A 18 -18.10 -9.26 -6.27
N THR A 19 -18.13 -9.80 -7.49
CA THR A 19 -19.36 -10.32 -8.13
C THR A 19 -20.02 -11.39 -7.27
N LEU A 20 -19.26 -12.40 -6.82
CA LEU A 20 -19.77 -13.49 -5.98
C LEU A 20 -20.37 -12.98 -4.65
N CYS A 21 -19.76 -11.96 -4.04
CA CYS A 21 -20.30 -11.36 -2.82
C CYS A 21 -21.67 -10.72 -3.07
N PHE A 22 -21.81 -9.91 -4.13
CA PHE A 22 -23.09 -9.27 -4.46
C PHE A 22 -24.14 -10.28 -4.92
N ASP A 23 -23.74 -11.37 -5.57
CA ASP A 23 -24.62 -12.48 -5.93
C ASP A 23 -25.18 -13.17 -4.69
N CYS A 24 -24.33 -13.47 -3.71
CA CYS A 24 -24.73 -14.05 -2.43
C CYS A 24 -25.71 -13.14 -1.68
N ARG A 25 -25.46 -11.82 -1.65
CA ARG A 25 -26.41 -10.83 -1.08
C ARG A 25 -27.79 -10.93 -1.73
N ARG A 26 -27.86 -10.93 -3.07
CA ARG A 26 -29.14 -10.98 -3.79
C ARG A 26 -29.90 -12.29 -3.60
N MET A 27 -29.20 -13.40 -3.44
CA MET A 27 -29.80 -14.74 -3.32
C MET A 27 -30.16 -15.12 -1.88
N ASN A 28 -29.34 -14.69 -0.91
CA ASN A 28 -29.39 -15.19 0.47
C ASN A 28 -29.57 -14.07 1.51
N ASP A 29 -29.77 -12.82 1.09
CA ASP A 29 -29.92 -11.64 1.95
C ASP A 29 -28.76 -11.43 2.95
N VAL A 30 -27.56 -11.88 2.56
CA VAL A 30 -26.37 -11.74 3.40
C VAL A 30 -25.87 -10.29 3.35
N GLU A 31 -25.53 -9.75 4.52
CA GLU A 31 -24.86 -8.46 4.61
C GLU A 31 -23.44 -8.53 4.03
N VAL A 32 -23.17 -7.67 3.06
CA VAL A 32 -21.90 -7.61 2.35
C VAL A 32 -21.34 -6.21 2.44
N ARG A 33 -20.04 -6.11 2.73
CA ARG A 33 -19.26 -4.88 2.68
C ARG A 33 -18.03 -5.11 1.80
N VAL A 34 -17.79 -4.23 0.84
CA VAL A 34 -16.67 -4.36 -0.10
C VAL A 34 -15.74 -3.17 0.05
N ALA A 35 -14.55 -3.40 0.59
CA ALA A 35 -13.48 -2.41 0.63
C ALA A 35 -12.52 -2.59 -0.55
N ARG A 36 -12.31 -1.53 -1.33
CA ARG A 36 -11.22 -1.44 -2.31
C ARG A 36 -10.03 -0.77 -1.64
N ILE A 37 -9.10 -1.61 -1.20
CA ILE A 37 -7.93 -1.19 -0.42
C ILE A 37 -6.85 -0.69 -1.39
N PHE A 38 -6.44 0.56 -1.23
CA PHE A 38 -5.31 1.12 -1.95
C PHE A 38 -3.99 0.83 -1.22
N ASN A 39 -2.87 1.14 -1.86
CA ASN A 39 -1.53 0.94 -1.31
C ASN A 39 -1.46 1.37 0.15
N THR A 40 -1.17 0.40 1.02
CA THR A 40 -1.12 0.59 2.46
C THR A 40 0.28 0.27 2.96
N CYS A 41 0.77 1.06 3.92
CA CYS A 41 2.06 0.86 4.58
C CYS A 41 1.92 0.95 6.10
N GLY A 42 2.90 0.42 6.83
CA GLY A 42 2.95 0.57 8.27
C GLY A 42 3.71 -0.54 8.99
N LEU A 43 3.38 -0.71 10.26
CA LEU A 43 3.93 -1.74 11.12
C LEU A 43 3.60 -3.14 10.58
N ARG A 44 4.51 -4.10 10.81
CA ARG A 44 4.34 -5.53 10.44
C ARG A 44 4.17 -5.79 8.93
N MET A 45 4.58 -4.85 8.08
CA MET A 45 4.73 -5.14 6.65
C MET A 45 5.70 -6.30 6.44
N PHE A 46 5.39 -7.12 5.44
CA PHE A 46 6.27 -8.22 5.05
C PHE A 46 7.52 -7.68 4.35
N VAL A 47 8.68 -8.24 4.70
CA VAL A 47 9.99 -7.74 4.25
C VAL A 47 10.15 -7.88 2.74
N ASP A 48 9.68 -9.00 2.17
CA ASP A 48 9.83 -9.34 0.76
C ASP A 48 8.50 -9.24 -0.01
N GLU A 49 7.70 -8.20 0.26
CA GLU A 49 6.41 -7.99 -0.42
C GLU A 49 6.55 -7.48 -1.87
N GLY A 50 7.74 -7.03 -2.27
CA GLY A 50 7.99 -6.41 -3.58
C GLY A 50 7.26 -5.06 -3.75
N ARG A 51 7.14 -4.32 -2.65
CA ARG A 51 6.50 -2.99 -2.62
C ARG A 51 7.55 -1.96 -2.27
N VAL A 52 7.54 -0.85 -3.01
CA VAL A 52 8.54 0.23 -2.92
C VAL A 52 8.85 0.73 -1.50
N VAL A 53 7.85 0.88 -0.62
CA VAL A 53 8.08 1.30 0.78
C VAL A 53 8.86 0.22 1.54
N GLY A 54 8.49 -1.05 1.38
CA GLY A 54 9.21 -2.17 2.02
C GLY A 54 10.62 -2.30 1.44
N ASP A 55 10.72 -2.35 0.12
CA ASP A 55 11.98 -2.54 -0.60
C ASP A 55 13.00 -1.45 -0.24
N PHE A 56 12.59 -0.18 -0.18
CA PHE A 56 13.48 0.91 0.25
C PHE A 56 13.92 0.75 1.70
N ASN A 57 13.02 0.43 2.63
CA ASN A 57 13.39 0.22 4.02
C ASN A 57 14.42 -0.92 4.15
N VAL A 58 14.21 -2.03 3.43
CA VAL A 58 15.13 -3.17 3.44
C VAL A 58 16.48 -2.80 2.81
N GLN A 59 16.48 -2.17 1.64
CA GLN A 59 17.70 -1.77 0.94
C GLN A 59 18.55 -0.83 1.80
N VAL A 60 17.95 0.22 2.35
CA VAL A 60 18.69 1.19 3.16
C VAL A 60 19.17 0.58 4.48
N LEU A 61 18.36 -0.24 5.15
CA LEU A 61 18.76 -0.90 6.40
C LEU A 61 19.88 -1.93 6.20
N ARG A 62 19.94 -2.58 5.04
CA ARG A 62 21.02 -3.51 4.65
C ARG A 62 22.22 -2.82 4.00
N GLY A 63 22.19 -1.48 3.84
CA GLY A 63 23.25 -0.72 3.17
C GLY A 63 23.37 -1.02 1.66
N GLN A 64 22.31 -1.52 1.04
CA GLN A 64 22.23 -1.80 -0.40
C GLN A 64 21.82 -0.54 -1.17
N LEU A 65 22.13 -0.49 -2.48
CA LEU A 65 21.73 0.64 -3.33
C LEU A 65 20.19 0.76 -3.40
N LEU A 66 19.69 2.00 -3.40
CA LEU A 66 18.26 2.28 -3.53
C LEU A 66 17.84 2.22 -4.99
N THR A 67 16.90 1.35 -5.32
CA THR A 67 16.45 1.13 -6.71
C THR A 67 15.34 2.09 -7.11
N LEU A 68 15.63 3.07 -7.96
CA LEU A 68 14.62 3.88 -8.63
C LEU A 68 14.27 3.29 -9.99
N TYR A 69 12.99 3.29 -10.34
CA TYR A 69 12.57 2.96 -11.69
C TYR A 69 12.39 4.24 -12.51
N VAL A 70 13.06 4.32 -13.65
CA VAL A 70 13.23 5.53 -14.48
C VAL A 70 13.80 6.66 -13.61
N ASP A 71 13.15 7.81 -13.52
CA ASP A 71 13.62 9.01 -12.81
C ASP A 71 12.92 9.21 -11.45
N GLY A 72 12.05 8.27 -11.05
CA GLY A 72 11.28 8.39 -9.81
C GLY A 72 10.14 9.43 -9.86
N SER A 73 9.81 9.99 -11.03
CA SER A 73 8.74 10.98 -11.21
C SER A 73 7.32 10.41 -11.04
N GLN A 74 7.16 9.10 -11.14
CA GLN A 74 5.90 8.41 -10.95
C GLN A 74 5.36 8.64 -9.53
N THR A 75 4.04 8.84 -9.44
CA THR A 75 3.38 9.13 -8.17
C THR A 75 2.71 7.89 -7.59
N ARG A 76 2.72 7.79 -6.26
CA ARG A 76 1.97 6.80 -5.50
C ARG A 76 1.29 7.48 -4.32
N SER A 77 0.19 6.88 -3.88
CA SER A 77 -0.44 7.18 -2.60
C SER A 77 -0.16 6.05 -1.61
N PHE A 78 -0.06 6.41 -0.32
CA PHE A 78 0.11 5.43 0.76
C PHE A 78 -0.83 5.75 1.92
N CYS A 79 -1.66 4.79 2.29
CA CYS A 79 -2.50 4.82 3.48
C CYS A 79 -1.75 4.16 4.63
N PHE A 80 -1.73 4.77 5.81
CA PHE A 80 -1.14 4.12 6.97
C PHE A 80 -2.07 3.04 7.53
N VAL A 81 -1.50 1.94 8.03
CA VAL A 81 -2.26 0.75 8.44
C VAL A 81 -3.33 1.04 9.49
N SER A 82 -3.10 1.96 10.44
CA SER A 82 -4.11 2.32 11.44
C SER A 82 -5.31 3.04 10.82
N ASP A 83 -5.09 3.92 9.85
CA ASP A 83 -6.17 4.60 9.13
C ASP A 83 -7.00 3.59 8.33
N LEU A 84 -6.34 2.63 7.65
CA LEU A 84 -7.05 1.56 6.94
C LEU A 84 -7.93 0.73 7.87
N ILE A 85 -7.39 0.31 9.02
CA ILE A 85 -8.14 -0.49 10.01
C ILE A 85 -9.37 0.28 10.50
N GLU A 86 -9.21 1.55 10.85
CA GLU A 86 -10.32 2.42 11.24
C GLU A 86 -11.39 2.52 10.13
N GLY A 87 -10.96 2.65 8.88
CA GLY A 87 -11.87 2.70 7.73
C GLY A 87 -12.64 1.39 7.51
N LEU A 88 -11.99 0.25 7.73
CA LEU A 88 -12.63 -1.07 7.65
C LEU A 88 -13.66 -1.26 8.76
N ILE A 89 -13.33 -0.86 10.00
CA ILE A 89 -14.26 -0.93 11.14
C ILE A 89 -15.50 -0.08 10.86
N ARG A 90 -15.33 1.16 10.40
CA ARG A 90 -16.45 2.04 10.04
C ARG A 90 -17.29 1.48 8.89
N LEU A 91 -16.67 0.87 7.88
CA LEU A 91 -17.41 0.27 6.78
C LEU A 91 -18.27 -0.92 7.25
N LEU A 92 -17.79 -1.68 8.23
CA LEU A 92 -18.56 -2.78 8.84
C LEU A 92 -19.77 -2.26 9.62
N ASP A 93 -19.59 -1.19 10.41
CA ASP A 93 -20.64 -0.62 11.27
C ASP A 93 -21.70 0.20 10.52
N ARG A 94 -21.42 0.65 9.30
CA ARG A 94 -22.34 1.50 8.52
C ARG A 94 -23.19 0.68 7.56
N ASP A 95 -24.44 1.09 7.40
CA ASP A 95 -25.32 0.55 6.36
C ASP A 95 -25.00 1.20 5.00
N HIS A 96 -23.93 0.72 4.38
CA HIS A 96 -23.54 1.10 3.03
C HIS A 96 -23.44 -0.15 2.15
N THR A 97 -24.27 -0.18 1.10
CA THR A 97 -24.21 -1.22 0.07
C THR A 97 -23.41 -0.70 -1.11
N GLY A 98 -22.25 -1.29 -1.35
CA GLY A 98 -21.40 -0.93 -2.49
C GLY A 98 -19.91 -1.05 -2.19
N PRO A 99 -19.06 -0.98 -3.23
CA PRO A 99 -17.62 -0.90 -3.04
C PRO A 99 -17.19 0.50 -2.58
N VAL A 100 -16.42 0.57 -1.49
CA VAL A 100 -15.83 1.81 -0.98
C VAL A 100 -14.30 1.78 -1.12
N ASN A 101 -13.74 2.84 -1.69
CA ASN A 101 -12.28 3.00 -1.76
C ASN A 101 -11.74 3.44 -0.39
N LEU A 102 -10.84 2.65 0.18
CA LEU A 102 -10.10 3.00 1.39
C LEU A 102 -8.63 3.21 1.03
N GLY A 103 -8.15 4.43 1.22
CA GLY A 103 -6.81 4.83 0.82
C GLY A 103 -6.53 6.28 1.15
N ASN A 104 -5.33 6.74 0.77
CA ASN A 104 -4.92 8.13 0.95
C ASN A 104 -4.93 8.87 -0.40
N PRO A 105 -5.67 9.99 -0.56
CA PRO A 105 -5.66 10.73 -1.82
C PRO A 105 -4.39 11.56 -2.02
N SER A 106 -3.54 11.70 -1.00
CA SER A 106 -2.25 12.39 -1.09
C SER A 106 -1.24 11.57 -1.90
N GLU A 107 -0.71 12.17 -2.95
CA GLU A 107 0.30 11.59 -3.82
C GLU A 107 1.70 12.09 -3.46
N PHE A 108 2.69 11.22 -3.65
CA PHE A 108 4.11 11.51 -3.49
C PHE A 108 4.88 10.87 -4.64
N THR A 109 5.97 11.49 -5.06
CA THR A 109 6.88 10.89 -6.05
C THR A 109 7.70 9.79 -5.40
N ILE A 110 8.08 8.78 -6.19
CA ILE A 110 8.96 7.72 -5.69
C ILE A 110 10.34 8.27 -5.33
N CYS A 111 10.82 9.28 -6.05
CA CYS A 111 12.05 10.00 -5.72
C CYS A 111 11.97 10.66 -4.32
N ALA A 112 10.88 11.37 -4.01
CA ALA A 112 10.70 11.98 -2.68
C ALA A 112 10.62 10.94 -1.55
N LEU A 113 10.02 9.77 -1.82
CA LEU A 113 10.01 8.67 -0.86
C LEU A 113 11.43 8.12 -0.63
N ALA A 114 12.21 7.91 -1.70
CA ALA A 114 13.58 7.42 -1.62
C ALA A 114 14.46 8.38 -0.80
N ASP A 115 14.36 9.69 -1.07
CA ASP A 115 15.07 10.72 -0.32
C ASP A 115 14.69 10.69 1.16
N LEU A 116 13.39 10.63 1.48
CA LEU A 116 12.92 10.61 2.86
C LEU A 116 13.42 9.38 3.64
N VAL A 117 13.43 8.19 3.03
CA VAL A 117 13.97 6.98 3.67
C VAL A 117 15.49 7.09 3.85
N ARG A 118 16.18 7.58 2.81
CA ARG A 118 17.64 7.75 2.80
C ARG A 118 18.10 8.72 3.89
N GLU A 119 17.46 9.89 4.01
CA GLU A 119 17.77 10.90 5.02
C GLU A 119 17.65 10.37 6.45
N ARG A 120 16.71 9.45 6.70
CA ARG A 120 16.42 8.90 8.03
C ARG A 120 17.39 7.81 8.49
N ILE A 121 18.20 7.26 7.59
CA ILE A 121 19.05 6.09 7.88
C ILE A 121 20.48 6.27 7.38
N ASN A 122 20.68 6.56 6.09
CA ASN A 122 21.99 6.79 5.50
C ASN A 122 21.91 7.78 4.31
N PRO A 123 22.12 9.09 4.55
CA PRO A 123 22.05 10.13 3.51
C PRO A 123 23.00 9.92 2.32
N GLN A 124 24.08 9.16 2.50
CA GLN A 124 25.13 8.97 1.49
C GLN A 124 24.88 7.78 0.56
N LEU A 125 23.79 7.04 0.77
CA LEU A 125 23.49 5.86 -0.01
C LEU A 125 23.17 6.24 -1.48
N PRO A 126 23.85 5.64 -2.48
CA PRO A 126 23.58 5.95 -3.88
C PRO A 126 22.23 5.39 -4.35
N LEU A 127 21.63 6.11 -5.29
CA LEU A 127 20.45 5.69 -6.04
C LEU A 127 20.91 5.00 -7.34
N ILE A 128 20.23 3.93 -7.76
CA ILE A 128 20.45 3.25 -9.04
C ILE A 128 19.15 3.21 -9.84
N GLU A 129 19.22 3.50 -11.13
CA GLU A 129 18.07 3.53 -12.02
C GLU A 129 17.88 2.19 -12.76
N HIS A 130 16.62 1.74 -12.85
CA HIS A 130 16.19 0.55 -13.57
C HIS A 130 14.98 0.85 -14.48
N PRO A 131 14.75 0.07 -15.56
CA PRO A 131 13.55 0.22 -16.37
C PRO A 131 12.28 -0.20 -15.59
N LEU A 132 11.16 0.50 -15.82
CA LEU A 132 9.87 0.18 -15.21
C LEU A 132 9.46 -1.28 -15.51
N PRO A 133 8.98 -2.03 -14.51
CA PRO A 133 8.37 -3.33 -14.74
C PRO A 133 7.18 -3.23 -15.71
N GLN A 134 7.00 -4.26 -16.53
CA GLN A 134 5.88 -4.33 -17.48
C GLN A 134 4.53 -4.26 -16.73
N ASP A 135 3.60 -3.48 -17.28
CA ASP A 135 2.25 -3.26 -16.75
C ASP A 135 2.16 -2.60 -15.35
N ASP A 136 3.22 -1.97 -14.83
CA ASP A 136 3.11 -1.17 -13.60
C ASP A 136 2.41 0.18 -13.89
N PRO A 137 1.26 0.50 -13.26
CA PRO A 137 0.55 1.74 -13.52
C PRO A 137 1.39 2.97 -13.13
N LEU A 138 1.34 4.00 -13.97
CA LEU A 138 2.09 5.24 -13.74
C LEU A 138 1.53 6.07 -12.58
N GLN A 139 0.22 6.01 -12.35
CA GLN A 139 -0.46 6.76 -11.29
C GLN A 139 -1.41 5.85 -10.50
N ARG A 140 -1.42 6.01 -9.17
CA ARG A 140 -2.39 5.37 -8.26
C ARG A 140 -2.84 6.35 -7.20
N ARG A 141 -4.01 6.95 -7.41
CA ARG A 141 -4.67 7.85 -6.45
C ARG A 141 -6.13 7.44 -6.26
N PRO A 142 -6.56 7.12 -5.03
CA PRO A 142 -7.97 6.86 -4.76
C PRO A 142 -8.80 8.16 -4.80
N SER A 143 -10.00 8.09 -5.37
CA SER A 143 -11.10 8.95 -4.93
C SER A 143 -11.75 8.29 -3.71
N ILE A 144 -11.84 9.04 -2.60
CA ILE A 144 -12.35 8.56 -1.31
C ILE A 144 -13.67 9.24 -0.91
N ASP A 145 -14.41 9.80 -1.86
CA ASP A 145 -15.65 10.54 -1.60
C ASP A 145 -16.70 9.65 -0.89
N LEU A 146 -16.78 8.39 -1.31
CA LEU A 146 -17.62 7.35 -0.69
C LEU A 146 -17.10 6.84 0.66
N ALA A 147 -15.90 7.23 1.10
CA ALA A 147 -15.46 6.97 2.47
C ALA A 147 -15.69 8.20 3.36
N MET A 148 -15.52 9.40 2.81
CA MET A 148 -15.74 10.65 3.55
C MET A 148 -17.22 10.88 3.88
N GLN A 149 -18.13 10.68 2.93
CA GLN A 149 -19.54 11.02 3.13
C GLN A 149 -20.30 9.98 3.98
N PRO A 150 -20.39 8.69 3.60
CA PRO A 150 -21.19 7.73 4.35
C PRO A 150 -20.47 7.14 5.57
N LEU A 151 -19.13 7.14 5.60
CA LEU A 151 -18.35 6.58 6.72
C LEU A 151 -17.78 7.64 7.66
N ASP A 152 -17.85 8.93 7.30
CA ASP A 152 -17.16 10.02 8.01
C ASP A 152 -15.66 9.74 8.19
N TRP A 153 -15.05 9.05 7.21
CA TRP A 153 -13.68 8.57 7.31
C TRP A 153 -12.75 9.32 6.36
N ARG A 154 -11.56 9.66 6.86
CA ARG A 154 -10.43 10.17 6.09
C ARG A 154 -9.12 9.70 6.72
N PRO A 155 -8.05 9.46 5.94
CA PRO A 155 -6.73 9.19 6.50
C PRO A 155 -6.22 10.40 7.29
N THR A 156 -5.53 10.14 8.38
CA THR A 156 -5.04 11.17 9.31
C THR A 156 -3.52 11.15 9.46
N VAL A 157 -2.89 10.02 9.16
CA VAL A 157 -1.45 9.83 9.29
C VAL A 157 -0.76 10.20 7.98
N SER A 158 0.14 11.19 8.03
CA SER A 158 0.98 11.54 6.89
C SER A 158 2.02 10.45 6.61
N LEU A 159 2.53 10.40 5.38
CA LEU A 159 3.61 9.48 5.02
C LEU A 159 4.83 9.64 5.95
N GLU A 160 5.22 10.88 6.25
CA GLU A 160 6.34 11.16 7.14
C GLU A 160 6.10 10.66 8.58
N GLN A 161 4.89 10.86 9.11
CA GLN A 161 4.51 10.37 10.44
C GLN A 161 4.51 8.84 10.49
N GLY A 162 4.02 8.18 9.44
CA GLY A 162 3.96 6.72 9.34
C GLY A 162 5.31 6.06 9.06
N LEU A 163 6.27 6.78 8.47
CA LEU A 163 7.52 6.18 8.01
C LEU A 163 8.46 5.81 9.17
N ALA A 164 8.63 6.70 10.16
CA ALA A 164 9.49 6.43 11.32
C ALA A 164 9.13 5.12 12.07
N PRO A 165 7.87 4.89 12.49
CA PRO A 165 7.50 3.63 13.14
C PRO A 165 7.62 2.43 12.19
N THR A 166 7.43 2.64 10.88
CA THR A 166 7.62 1.60 9.86
C THR A 166 9.10 1.17 9.80
N ILE A 167 10.04 2.11 9.68
CA ILE A 167 11.49 1.84 9.70
C ILE A 167 11.87 1.03 10.95
N ASP A 168 11.38 1.46 12.12
CA ASP A 168 11.68 0.77 13.38
C ASP A 168 11.10 -0.65 13.44
N SER A 169 9.94 -0.89 12.81
CA SER A 169 9.41 -2.23 12.64
C SER A 169 10.33 -3.09 11.78
N PHE A 170 10.82 -2.58 10.65
CA PHE A 170 11.74 -3.31 9.78
C PHE A 170 13.08 -3.61 10.46
N ARG A 171 13.65 -2.65 11.20
CA ARG A 171 14.87 -2.88 12.00
C ARG A 171 14.74 -4.07 12.93
N LYS A 172 13.62 -4.18 13.64
CA LYS A 172 13.37 -5.28 14.57
C LYS A 172 13.24 -6.62 13.84
N VAL A 173 12.52 -6.65 12.73
CA VAL A 173 12.32 -7.89 11.96
C VAL A 173 13.64 -8.38 11.35
N LEU A 174 14.42 -7.49 10.74
CA LEU A 174 15.71 -7.83 10.14
C LEU A 174 16.73 -8.31 11.18
N ALA A 175 16.77 -7.68 12.36
CA ALA A 175 17.64 -8.15 13.46
C ALA A 175 17.25 -9.55 13.97
N LEU A 176 15.94 -9.88 13.97
CA LEU A 176 15.46 -11.21 14.35
C LEU A 176 15.85 -12.26 13.30
N GLU A 177 15.79 -11.95 12.01
CA GLU A 177 16.24 -12.85 10.94
C GLU A 177 17.72 -13.21 11.08
N GLU A 178 18.57 -12.22 11.36
CA GLU A 178 20.01 -12.43 11.59
C GLU A 178 20.28 -13.33 12.82
N SER A 179 19.44 -13.25 13.86
CA SER A 179 19.58 -14.06 15.08
C SER A 179 19.11 -15.51 14.94
N VAL A 180 18.23 -15.80 13.99
CA VAL A 180 17.68 -17.15 13.74
C VAL A 180 18.52 -17.91 12.70
N GLY A 181 19.30 -17.19 11.88
CA GLY A 181 20.20 -17.76 10.87
C GLY A 181 21.62 -18.10 11.37
N ALA A 182 21.88 -18.02 12.69
CA ALA A 182 23.19 -18.30 13.31
C ALA A 182 23.22 -19.63 14.07
#